data_AF-A0A5N9C498-F1
#
_entry.id   AF-A0A5N9C498-F1
#
_cell.length_a   1.000
_cell.length_b   1.000
_cell.length_c   1.000
_cell.angle_alpha   90.00
_cell.angle_beta   90.00
_cell.angle_gamma   90.00
#
_symmetry.space_group_name_H-M   'P 1'
#
loop_
_entity.id
_entity.type
_entity.pdbx_description
1 polymer ?
#
loop_
_entity_poly.entity_id
_entity_poly.type
_entity_poly.pdbx_seq_one_letter_code
_entity_poly.pdbx_strand_id
1 'polypeptide(L)'
;MKNLQNTKLLINKAKDLGAKFEIINDKVTISAPEALPTNLLAELKNNKHLVLQIIMNQSTKPNSNISNKNPEKINLRSKNKIPSLKNKIVLSIKSMSKNPKQLQNQIQSVNFKTLSSSIFHRTNTFISTKSASLYNTTKIYISVKYSRNSKILFNKISQINLNFNQFKTKPIAAITFEFGISKILIYEKNQIVDYLKINLPQSYFKEGLVVESQMTSNLLEFTLNENGISSTNIKILGAVPGYQTSIQNIDLPQSGKINPNTVIPIQMKQKFGISPEISEIKWLKYNSEVNKNKWLAISSTKKSIQSWISSVDFAKNKSLKLEPKPFAITRSLKYKDAVCVYLSQDGCDVIVIRNWIPLTYQTAYWGLQFSIEKEDIYDRILDVLTNTLNEHNANYNELNFNNLIPLIFSGQIKEKHIPYINNISKNLELPIAQIESPFELPNGCKTDDFLINIGLLMSQRNFKID
;
A
#
# COMPACT_ATOMS: atom_id res chain seq x y z
N MET A 1 3.22 19.68 -16.71
CA MET A 1 2.51 20.88 -17.20
C MET A 1 2.67 21.16 -18.70
N LYS A 2 3.89 21.21 -19.26
CA LYS A 2 4.12 21.59 -20.68
C LYS A 2 3.35 20.73 -21.72
N ASN A 3 3.23 19.43 -21.49
CA ASN A 3 2.49 18.53 -22.39
C ASN A 3 0.97 18.76 -22.37
N LEU A 4 0.40 19.12 -21.21
CA LEU A 4 -1.03 19.39 -21.09
C LEU A 4 -1.41 20.72 -21.76
N GLN A 5 -0.53 21.72 -21.67
CA GLN A 5 -0.67 22.99 -22.37
C GLN A 5 -0.64 22.80 -23.89
N ASN A 6 0.25 21.94 -24.39
CA ASN A 6 0.29 21.58 -25.81
C ASN A 6 -1.00 20.88 -26.26
N THR A 7 -1.55 19.95 -25.46
CA THR A 7 -2.84 19.31 -25.77
C THR A 7 -3.99 20.33 -25.82
N LYS A 8 -4.05 21.27 -24.86
CA LYS A 8 -5.05 22.36 -24.88
C LYS A 8 -4.91 23.24 -26.13
N LEU A 9 -3.69 23.57 -26.53
CA LEU A 9 -3.43 24.36 -27.73
C LEU A 9 -3.90 23.65 -29.00
N LEU A 10 -3.68 22.34 -29.11
CA LEU A 10 -4.13 21.53 -30.25
C LEU A 10 -5.66 21.46 -30.32
N ILE A 11 -6.34 21.27 -29.18
CA ILE A 11 -7.81 21.26 -29.12
C ILE A 11 -8.37 22.61 -29.53
N ASN A 12 -7.79 23.72 -29.04
CA ASN A 12 -8.26 25.05 -29.39
C ASN A 12 -8.09 25.34 -30.88
N LYS A 13 -6.92 25.04 -31.46
CA LYS A 13 -6.70 25.15 -32.91
C LYS A 13 -7.72 24.37 -33.73
N ALA A 14 -8.07 23.16 -33.28
CA ALA A 14 -9.06 22.34 -33.96
C ALA A 14 -10.49 22.90 -33.83
N LYS A 15 -10.84 23.45 -32.66
CA LYS A 15 -12.13 24.14 -32.44
C LYS A 15 -12.26 25.40 -33.31
N ASP A 16 -11.19 26.16 -33.45
CA ASP A 16 -11.15 27.37 -34.30
C ASP A 16 -11.39 27.02 -35.78
N LEU A 17 -11.09 25.78 -36.18
CA LEU A 17 -11.36 25.23 -37.51
C LEU A 17 -12.72 24.53 -37.62
N GLY A 18 -13.59 24.67 -36.62
CA GLY A 18 -14.96 24.15 -36.64
C GLY A 18 -15.14 22.72 -36.13
N ALA A 19 -14.08 22.06 -35.66
CA ALA A 19 -14.22 20.73 -35.05
C ALA A 19 -14.92 20.83 -33.68
N LYS A 20 -15.91 19.98 -33.45
CA LYS A 20 -16.60 19.88 -32.15
C LYS A 20 -16.05 18.69 -31.38
N PHE A 21 -15.79 18.90 -30.09
CA PHE A 21 -15.27 17.90 -29.17
C PHE A 21 -16.33 17.58 -28.12
N GLU A 22 -16.69 16.31 -27.99
CA GLU A 22 -17.64 15.81 -26.98
C GLU A 22 -16.98 14.66 -26.21
N ILE A 23 -17.35 14.48 -24.93
CA ILE A 23 -16.89 13.34 -24.14
C ILE A 23 -18.05 12.33 -24.11
N ILE A 24 -17.85 11.17 -24.72
CA ILE A 24 -18.85 10.08 -24.76
C ILE A 24 -18.18 8.82 -24.22
N ASN A 25 -18.72 8.24 -23.14
CA ASN A 25 -18.19 7.03 -22.50
C ASN A 25 -16.69 7.14 -22.18
N ASP A 26 -16.27 8.24 -21.55
CA ASP A 26 -14.88 8.55 -21.17
C ASP A 26 -13.88 8.66 -22.35
N LYS A 27 -14.38 8.78 -23.59
CA LYS A 27 -13.56 9.03 -24.79
C LYS A 27 -13.87 10.40 -25.35
N VAL A 28 -12.85 11.07 -25.87
CA VAL A 28 -13.01 12.36 -26.55
C VAL A 28 -13.37 12.07 -28.00
N THR A 29 -14.59 12.41 -28.39
CA THR A 29 -15.11 12.26 -29.73
C THR A 29 -14.96 13.57 -30.49
N ILE A 30 -14.41 13.50 -31.71
CA ILE A 30 -14.34 14.65 -32.62
C ILE A 30 -15.39 14.45 -33.72
N SER A 31 -16.31 15.40 -33.86
CA SER A 31 -17.23 15.48 -35.00
C SER A 31 -16.75 16.53 -36.01
N ALA A 32 -17.07 16.31 -37.29
CA ALA A 32 -16.57 17.06 -38.45
C ALA A 32 -15.03 17.06 -38.63
N PRO A 33 -14.37 15.88 -38.60
CA PRO A 33 -12.92 15.78 -38.79
C PRO A 33 -12.44 16.25 -40.18
N GLU A 34 -13.33 16.31 -41.17
CA GLU A 34 -13.04 16.76 -42.54
C GLU A 34 -12.66 18.24 -42.63
N ALA A 35 -13.05 19.04 -41.63
CA ALA A 35 -12.66 20.45 -41.54
C ALA A 35 -11.20 20.65 -41.04
N LEU A 36 -10.54 19.58 -40.58
CA LEU A 36 -9.20 19.65 -40.01
C LEU A 36 -8.11 19.38 -41.06
N PRO A 37 -7.06 20.22 -41.13
CA PRO A 37 -5.84 19.91 -41.87
C PRO A 37 -5.25 18.56 -41.46
N THR A 38 -4.74 17.80 -42.44
CA THR A 38 -4.23 16.44 -42.24
C THR A 38 -3.10 16.35 -41.22
N ASN A 39 -2.23 17.37 -41.15
CA ASN A 39 -1.18 17.48 -40.14
C ASN A 39 -1.73 17.66 -38.72
N LEU A 40 -2.75 18.51 -38.53
CA LEU A 40 -3.37 18.74 -37.23
C LEU A 40 -4.12 17.50 -36.75
N LEU A 41 -4.81 16.79 -37.65
CA LEU A 41 -5.47 15.52 -37.34
C LEU A 41 -4.45 14.44 -36.95
N ALA A 42 -3.29 14.39 -37.61
CA ALA A 42 -2.21 13.48 -37.26
C ALA A 42 -1.60 13.80 -35.89
N GLU A 43 -1.38 15.08 -35.57
CA GLU A 43 -0.89 15.52 -34.25
C GLU A 43 -1.87 15.16 -33.13
N LEU A 44 -3.18 15.35 -33.36
CA LEU A 44 -4.24 14.96 -32.43
C LEU A 44 -4.26 13.44 -32.21
N LYS A 45 -4.19 12.63 -33.27
CA LYS A 45 -4.12 11.15 -33.18
C LYS A 45 -2.89 10.64 -32.44
N ASN A 46 -1.76 11.33 -32.58
CA ASN A 46 -0.49 10.94 -31.97
C ASN A 46 -0.33 11.47 -30.53
N ASN A 47 -1.26 12.28 -30.04
CA ASN A 47 -1.21 12.82 -28.70
C ASN A 47 -1.58 11.74 -27.66
N LYS A 48 -0.59 11.29 -26.88
CA LYS A 48 -0.76 10.24 -25.86
C LYS A 48 -1.73 10.58 -24.72
N HIS A 49 -2.15 11.84 -24.62
CA HIS A 49 -3.09 12.31 -23.60
C HIS A 49 -4.55 12.36 -24.11
N LEU A 50 -4.80 12.03 -25.37
CA LEU A 50 -6.14 11.99 -25.95
C LEU A 50 -6.46 10.57 -26.44
N VAL A 51 -7.54 9.99 -25.92
CA VAL A 51 -8.17 8.81 -26.52
C VAL A 51 -9.25 9.31 -27.47
N LEU A 52 -8.87 9.49 -28.74
CA LEU A 52 -9.75 10.06 -29.75
C LEU A 52 -10.59 8.99 -30.45
N GLN A 53 -11.90 9.22 -30.47
CA GLN A 53 -12.83 8.52 -31.35
C GLN A 53 -13.26 9.49 -32.47
N ILE A 54 -12.97 9.14 -33.72
CA ILE A 54 -13.30 9.98 -34.87
C ILE A 54 -14.57 9.42 -35.51
N ILE A 55 -15.62 10.23 -35.57
CA ILE A 55 -16.85 9.88 -36.26
C ILE A 55 -16.89 10.67 -37.56
N MET A 56 -16.75 9.98 -38.69
CA MET A 56 -16.93 10.55 -40.02
C MET A 56 -18.43 10.55 -40.31
N ASN A 57 -19.03 11.71 -40.58
CA ASN A 57 -20.42 11.78 -41.06
C ASN A 57 -20.45 11.36 -42.52
N GLN A 58 -20.42 10.05 -42.79
CA GLN A 58 -20.63 9.56 -44.15
C GLN A 58 -22.12 9.63 -44.49
N SER A 59 -22.49 10.45 -45.47
CA SER A 59 -23.78 10.33 -46.13
C SER A 59 -23.87 8.95 -46.80
N THR A 60 -24.77 8.11 -46.29
CA THR A 60 -25.33 6.89 -46.91
C THR A 60 -24.35 5.80 -47.39
N LYS A 61 -23.86 4.94 -46.46
CA LYS A 61 -23.71 3.45 -46.55
C LYS A 61 -22.96 2.89 -45.32
N PRO A 62 -23.09 1.59 -44.95
CA PRO A 62 -22.84 1.15 -43.58
C PRO A 62 -21.37 0.87 -43.23
N ASN A 63 -20.96 1.49 -42.11
CA ASN A 63 -19.94 1.17 -41.09
C ASN A 63 -18.69 0.34 -41.45
N SER A 64 -17.53 1.01 -41.35
CA SER A 64 -16.30 0.41 -40.80
C SER A 64 -15.76 1.26 -39.65
N ASN A 65 -15.73 0.69 -38.44
CA ASN A 65 -15.12 1.30 -37.25
C ASN A 65 -13.60 1.01 -37.28
N ILE A 66 -12.79 2.03 -37.53
CA ILE A 66 -11.32 1.90 -37.43
C ILE A 66 -10.88 2.42 -36.06
N SER A 67 -10.66 1.49 -35.12
CA SER A 67 -10.00 1.79 -33.85
C SER A 67 -8.49 1.63 -34.00
N ASN A 68 -7.71 2.60 -33.52
CA ASN A 68 -6.24 2.54 -33.57
C ASN A 68 -5.75 1.52 -32.52
N LYS A 69 -5.41 0.29 -32.94
CA LYS A 69 -4.69 -0.69 -32.12
C LYS A 69 -3.27 -0.86 -32.64
N ASN A 70 -2.32 -0.70 -31.72
CA ASN A 70 -0.87 -1.00 -31.75
C ASN A 70 0.08 0.06 -32.35
N PRO A 71 1.02 0.56 -31.53
CA PRO A 71 2.36 0.91 -31.98
C PRO A 71 3.32 -0.26 -31.73
N GLU A 72 4.01 -0.68 -32.78
CA GLU A 72 5.01 -1.75 -32.78
C GLU A 72 6.26 -1.41 -31.97
N LYS A 73 6.87 -2.49 -31.45
CA LYS A 73 8.14 -2.52 -30.73
C LYS A 73 9.30 -2.21 -31.67
N ILE A 74 10.04 -1.13 -31.42
CA ILE A 74 11.36 -0.90 -32.00
C ILE A 74 12.41 -1.50 -31.04
N ASN A 75 13.04 -2.59 -31.46
CA ASN A 75 14.22 -3.18 -30.80
C ASN A 75 15.49 -2.49 -31.35
N LEU A 76 16.17 -1.71 -30.51
CA LEU A 76 17.54 -1.28 -30.77
C LEU A 76 18.48 -1.93 -29.75
N ARG A 77 19.18 -2.97 -30.21
CA ARG A 77 20.31 -3.61 -29.54
C ARG A 77 21.57 -2.81 -29.91
N SER A 78 22.18 -2.11 -28.98
CA SER A 78 23.58 -1.71 -29.08
C SER A 78 24.33 -2.16 -27.82
N LYS A 79 25.23 -3.12 -28.02
CA LYS A 79 26.23 -3.54 -27.04
C LYS A 79 27.48 -2.71 -27.30
N ASN A 80 27.89 -1.87 -26.36
CA ASN A 80 29.28 -1.43 -26.27
C ASN A 80 29.74 -1.57 -24.81
N LYS A 81 30.73 -2.45 -24.62
CA LYS A 81 31.46 -2.67 -23.37
C LYS A 81 32.59 -1.64 -23.29
N ILE A 82 32.75 -0.99 -22.14
CA ILE A 82 33.94 -0.20 -21.78
C ILE A 82 34.59 -0.91 -20.57
N PRO A 83 35.92 -1.07 -20.52
CA PRO A 83 36.58 -1.83 -19.47
C PRO A 83 36.81 -0.99 -18.20
N SER A 84 36.75 -1.65 -17.04
CA SER A 84 37.00 -1.07 -15.72
C SER A 84 38.50 -1.03 -15.39
N LEU A 85 39.05 0.16 -15.14
CA LEU A 85 40.36 0.31 -14.48
C LEU A 85 40.21 0.12 -12.95
N LYS A 86 40.99 -0.82 -12.40
CA LYS A 86 41.20 -0.98 -10.95
C LYS A 86 42.50 -0.27 -10.56
N ASN A 87 42.41 0.86 -9.86
CA ASN A 87 43.55 1.43 -9.14
C ASN A 87 43.42 1.11 -7.64
N LYS A 88 44.44 0.43 -7.12
CA LYS A 88 44.60 0.01 -5.73
C LYS A 88 45.51 1.05 -5.07
N ILE A 89 44.98 1.87 -4.16
CA ILE A 89 45.80 2.81 -3.37
C ILE A 89 46.02 2.20 -1.99
N VAL A 90 47.29 1.96 -1.67
CA VAL A 90 47.80 1.60 -0.34
C VAL A 90 48.27 2.89 0.32
N LEU A 91 47.78 3.21 1.52
CA LEU A 91 48.29 4.30 2.34
C LEU A 91 48.86 3.73 3.64
N SER A 92 50.19 3.82 3.76
CA SER A 92 50.96 3.54 4.96
C SER A 92 50.88 4.73 5.92
N ILE A 93 50.56 4.48 7.18
CA ILE A 93 50.66 5.49 8.25
C ILE A 93 52.08 5.45 8.79
N LYS A 94 52.89 6.46 8.45
CA LYS A 94 54.10 6.81 9.20
C LYS A 94 54.11 8.29 9.54
N SER A 95 54.48 8.54 10.80
CA SER A 95 54.89 9.80 11.42
C SER A 95 53.88 10.96 11.52
N MET A 96 53.28 11.11 12.71
CA MET A 96 53.02 12.42 13.28
C MET A 96 53.80 12.59 14.58
N SER A 97 54.93 13.28 14.48
CA SER A 97 55.45 14.11 15.56
C SER A 97 55.74 15.48 14.94
N LYS A 98 54.96 16.50 15.31
CA LYS A 98 55.35 17.93 15.36
C LYS A 98 54.19 18.83 15.81
N ASN A 99 54.54 19.64 16.82
CA ASN A 99 53.98 20.86 17.42
C ASN A 99 52.49 21.28 17.28
N PRO A 100 51.79 21.66 18.38
CA PRO A 100 50.35 21.95 18.37
C PRO A 100 49.95 23.37 17.93
N LYS A 101 50.89 24.28 17.68
CA LYS A 101 50.58 25.72 17.49
C LYS A 101 50.23 26.14 16.06
N GLN A 102 50.40 25.28 15.05
CA GLN A 102 50.05 25.61 13.66
C GLN A 102 48.68 25.05 13.20
N LEU A 103 48.00 24.22 13.99
CA LEU A 103 46.71 23.66 13.61
C LEU A 103 45.51 24.60 13.83
N GLN A 104 45.72 25.73 14.52
CA GLN A 104 44.62 26.58 14.98
C GLN A 104 44.02 27.48 13.86
N ASN A 105 44.73 27.65 12.73
CA ASN A 105 44.29 28.49 11.61
C ASN A 105 43.89 27.71 10.34
N GLN A 106 43.72 26.39 10.38
CA GLN A 106 43.38 25.58 9.20
C GLN A 106 42.10 24.71 9.36
N ILE A 107 41.23 25.04 10.30
CA ILE A 107 39.91 24.39 10.40
C ILE A 107 38.83 25.43 10.11
N GLN A 108 38.75 25.84 8.84
CA GLN A 108 37.51 26.36 8.27
C GLN A 108 37.05 25.36 7.22
N SER A 109 35.97 24.64 7.55
CA SER A 109 35.28 23.61 6.76
C SER A 109 36.01 22.27 6.58
N VAL A 110 35.52 21.23 7.28
CA VAL A 110 35.76 19.83 6.92
C VAL A 110 34.54 19.37 6.12
N ASN A 111 34.70 19.20 4.81
CA ASN A 111 33.64 18.75 3.91
C ASN A 111 33.69 17.21 3.83
N PHE A 112 32.79 16.52 4.53
CA PHE A 112 32.64 15.05 4.44
C PHE A 112 31.89 14.67 3.16
N LYS A 113 32.55 14.81 2.01
CA LYS A 113 32.12 14.22 0.73
C LYS A 113 33.17 13.22 0.28
N THR A 114 33.20 12.04 0.88
CA THR A 114 33.66 10.76 0.28
C THR A 114 33.81 9.71 1.37
N LEU A 115 32.75 8.94 1.63
CA LEU A 115 32.85 7.61 2.23
C LEU A 115 32.13 6.66 1.29
N SER A 116 32.93 5.90 0.55
CA SER A 116 32.48 4.93 -0.45
C SER A 116 31.72 3.78 0.21
N SER A 117 30.53 3.50 -0.34
CA SER A 117 29.55 2.53 0.13
C SER A 117 29.87 1.08 -0.28
N SER A 118 31.01 0.54 0.13
CA SER A 118 31.28 -0.89 -0.01
C SER A 118 31.68 -1.48 1.33
N ILE A 119 30.85 -2.43 1.80
CA ILE A 119 30.84 -3.13 3.10
C ILE A 119 29.77 -2.56 4.05
N PHE A 120 28.49 -2.84 3.76
CA PHE A 120 27.38 -2.66 4.69
C PHE A 120 26.36 -3.78 4.54
N HIS A 121 26.73 -4.98 5.02
CA HIS A 121 25.74 -5.99 5.38
C HIS A 121 26.22 -6.76 6.63
N ARG A 122 25.90 -6.17 7.78
CA ARG A 122 25.66 -6.75 9.12
C ARG A 122 26.08 -5.71 10.16
N THR A 123 25.23 -5.54 11.18
CA THR A 123 25.43 -4.75 12.43
C THR A 123 24.83 -3.33 12.51
N ASN A 124 23.50 -3.21 12.47
CA ASN A 124 22.82 -1.95 12.86
C ASN A 124 22.88 -1.66 14.37
N THR A 125 23.05 -2.68 15.23
CA THR A 125 23.11 -2.51 16.69
C THR A 125 24.51 -2.21 17.22
N PHE A 126 25.56 -2.63 16.50
CA PHE A 126 26.95 -2.39 16.90
C PHE A 126 27.43 -0.97 16.52
N ILE A 127 26.84 -0.40 15.46
CA ILE A 127 27.18 0.95 15.01
C ILE A 127 26.56 2.00 15.93
N SER A 128 25.34 1.81 16.44
CA SER A 128 24.72 2.78 17.37
C SER A 128 25.44 2.81 18.72
N THR A 129 25.84 1.66 19.25
CA THR A 129 26.57 1.57 20.52
C THR A 129 28.01 2.09 20.39
N LYS A 130 28.68 1.81 19.26
CA LYS A 130 30.04 2.30 19.01
C LYS A 130 30.08 3.79 18.66
N SER A 131 29.05 4.32 17.99
CA SER A 131 28.92 5.76 17.75
C SER A 131 28.54 6.52 19.01
N ALA A 132 27.67 5.96 19.86
CA ALA A 132 27.39 6.51 21.19
C ALA A 132 28.62 6.45 22.11
N SER A 133 29.42 5.37 22.07
CA SER A 133 30.65 5.28 22.87
C SER A 133 31.75 6.20 22.35
N LEU A 134 31.89 6.36 21.02
CA LEU A 134 32.79 7.34 20.41
C LEU A 134 32.37 8.76 20.76
N TYR A 135 31.08 9.07 20.73
CA TYR A 135 30.54 10.38 21.14
C TYR A 135 30.81 10.65 22.62
N ASN A 136 30.57 9.69 23.51
CA ASN A 136 30.85 9.86 24.93
C ASN A 136 32.36 9.97 25.21
N THR A 137 33.19 9.18 24.54
CA THR A 137 34.66 9.25 24.67
C THR A 137 35.19 10.59 24.15
N THR A 138 34.68 11.10 23.01
CA THR A 138 35.06 12.43 22.50
C THR A 138 34.54 13.56 23.38
N LYS A 139 33.33 13.43 23.93
CA LYS A 139 32.77 14.41 24.90
C LYS A 139 33.61 14.48 26.17
N ILE A 140 34.03 13.33 26.71
CA ILE A 140 34.93 13.26 27.88
C ILE A 140 36.28 13.85 27.52
N TYR A 141 36.89 13.43 26.41
CA TYR A 141 38.21 13.94 25.98
C TYR A 141 38.21 15.46 25.76
N ILE A 142 37.17 16.01 25.14
CA ILE A 142 37.00 17.47 24.94
C ILE A 142 36.79 18.18 26.29
N SER A 143 35.96 17.62 27.19
CA SER A 143 35.70 18.21 28.50
C SER A 143 36.94 18.25 29.40
N VAL A 144 37.77 17.21 29.36
CA VAL A 144 39.01 17.09 30.12
C VAL A 144 40.10 18.02 29.54
N LYS A 145 40.22 18.08 28.21
CA LYS A 145 41.28 18.85 27.54
C LYS A 145 41.00 20.36 27.48
N TYR A 146 39.75 20.80 27.57
CA TYR A 146 39.33 22.21 27.46
C TYR A 146 38.60 22.75 28.69
N SER A 147 38.87 22.19 29.88
CA SER A 147 38.14 22.44 31.13
C SER A 147 38.04 23.92 31.55
N ARG A 148 38.96 24.80 31.13
CA ARG A 148 38.94 26.24 31.46
C ARG A 148 38.08 27.13 30.56
N ASN A 149 37.65 26.65 29.38
CA ASN A 149 36.74 27.39 28.47
C ASN A 149 35.52 26.55 28.05
N SER A 150 35.21 25.51 28.84
CA SER A 150 34.23 24.48 28.52
C SER A 150 32.81 25.03 28.33
N LYS A 151 32.40 26.08 29.06
CA LYS A 151 31.06 26.70 28.89
C LYS A 151 30.85 27.34 27.52
N ILE A 152 31.85 28.03 26.99
CA ILE A 152 31.77 28.70 25.68
C ILE A 152 31.84 27.66 24.55
N LEU A 153 32.68 26.63 24.71
CA LEU A 153 32.79 25.54 23.73
C LEU A 153 31.57 24.62 23.74
N PHE A 154 30.97 24.33 24.91
CA PHE A 154 29.72 23.58 25.01
C PHE A 154 28.56 24.35 24.39
N ASN A 155 28.46 25.66 24.63
CA ASN A 155 27.45 26.50 23.97
C ASN A 155 27.66 26.54 22.45
N LYS A 156 28.91 26.54 21.96
CA LYS A 156 29.18 26.43 20.53
C LYS A 156 28.91 25.02 19.98
N ILE A 157 29.18 23.95 20.72
CA ILE A 157 28.89 22.56 20.31
C ILE A 157 27.38 22.26 20.36
N SER A 158 26.62 22.86 21.28
CA SER A 158 25.16 22.81 21.27
C SER A 158 24.54 23.68 20.16
N GLN A 159 25.27 24.71 19.70
CA GLN A 159 24.92 25.52 18.53
C GLN A 159 25.42 24.95 17.20
N ILE A 160 26.35 23.98 17.22
CA ILE A 160 26.52 23.06 16.10
C ILE A 160 25.22 22.27 16.10
N ASN A 161 24.23 22.80 15.37
CA ASN A 161 23.17 22.02 14.78
C ASN A 161 23.89 20.89 14.07
N LEU A 162 24.04 19.77 14.77
CA LEU A 162 24.15 18.49 14.14
C LEU A 162 22.81 18.37 13.41
N ASN A 163 22.78 18.94 12.19
CA ASN A 163 22.11 18.36 11.06
C ASN A 163 22.70 16.95 10.91
N PHE A 164 22.45 16.09 11.90
CA PHE A 164 22.06 14.73 11.62
C PHE A 164 21.05 14.94 10.53
N ASN A 165 21.45 14.62 9.30
CA ASN A 165 20.52 14.41 8.23
C ASN A 165 19.46 13.52 8.88
N GLN A 166 18.34 14.11 9.33
CA GLN A 166 17.18 13.37 9.78
C GLN A 166 16.98 12.45 8.60
N PHE A 167 17.33 11.17 8.78
CA PHE A 167 17.38 10.22 7.68
C PHE A 167 16.05 10.41 6.99
N LYS A 168 16.04 10.94 5.76
CA LYS A 168 14.79 11.29 5.08
C LYS A 168 14.06 9.97 4.91
N THR A 169 13.19 9.65 5.86
CA THR A 169 12.42 8.43 5.84
C THR A 169 11.51 8.61 4.64
N LYS A 170 11.64 7.72 3.66
CA LYS A 170 10.79 7.77 2.48
C LYS A 170 9.33 7.80 2.94
N PRO A 171 8.47 8.64 2.35
CA PRO A 171 7.05 8.58 2.62
C PRO A 171 6.51 7.17 2.43
N ILE A 172 5.47 6.84 3.16
CA ILE A 172 4.76 5.58 3.03
C ILE A 172 3.34 5.89 2.57
N ALA A 173 2.91 5.34 1.44
CA ALA A 173 1.52 5.31 1.02
C ALA A 173 0.91 3.96 1.35
N ALA A 174 -0.10 3.93 2.22
CA ALA A 174 -0.99 2.77 2.34
C ALA A 174 -2.13 2.96 1.35
N ILE A 175 -2.22 2.07 0.35
CA ILE A 175 -3.18 2.13 -0.75
C ILE A 175 -4.11 0.92 -0.65
N THR A 176 -5.40 1.15 -0.78
CA THR A 176 -6.42 0.10 -0.90
C THR A 176 -7.30 0.39 -2.10
N PHE A 177 -7.82 -0.69 -2.69
CA PHE A 177 -8.80 -0.62 -3.77
C PHE A 177 -10.10 -1.22 -3.26
N GLU A 178 -11.15 -0.44 -3.35
CA GLU A 178 -12.52 -0.84 -3.11
C GLU A 178 -13.32 -0.48 -4.36
N PHE A 179 -14.51 -1.06 -4.49
CA PHE A 179 -15.30 -0.86 -5.68
C PHE A 179 -15.60 0.62 -5.95
N GLY A 180 -15.09 1.11 -7.09
CA GLY A 180 -15.25 2.50 -7.50
C GLY A 180 -14.37 3.51 -6.76
N ILE A 181 -13.46 3.09 -5.86
CA ILE A 181 -12.63 4.02 -5.09
C ILE A 181 -11.26 3.43 -4.73
N SER A 182 -10.21 4.23 -4.87
CA SER A 182 -8.93 3.98 -4.22
C SER A 182 -8.75 4.92 -3.04
N LYS A 183 -8.38 4.35 -1.89
CA LYS A 183 -8.13 5.09 -0.66
C LYS A 183 -6.63 5.08 -0.39
N ILE A 184 -6.06 6.25 -0.13
CA ILE A 184 -4.63 6.41 0.15
C ILE A 184 -4.46 7.14 1.48
N LEU A 185 -3.62 6.60 2.38
CA LEU A 185 -3.09 7.33 3.53
C LEU A 185 -1.60 7.57 3.33
N ILE A 186 -1.15 8.79 3.59
CA ILE A 186 0.24 9.21 3.48
C ILE A 186 0.82 9.35 4.88
N TYR A 187 1.89 8.61 5.13
CA TYR A 187 2.57 8.57 6.42
C TYR A 187 4.01 9.04 6.27
N GLU A 188 4.36 10.07 7.03
CA GLU A 188 5.68 10.68 7.07
C GLU A 188 6.03 11.06 8.50
N LYS A 189 7.32 10.99 8.87
CA LYS A 189 7.82 11.47 10.17
C LYS A 189 7.00 10.97 11.38
N ASN A 190 6.55 9.72 11.32
CA ASN A 190 5.75 9.05 12.32
C ASN A 190 4.28 9.49 12.50
N GLN A 191 3.72 10.25 11.56
CA GLN A 191 2.32 10.69 11.59
C GLN A 191 1.64 10.52 10.23
N ILE A 192 0.31 10.47 10.23
CA ILE A 192 -0.47 10.53 8.99
C ILE A 192 -0.57 12.00 8.61
N VAL A 193 0.04 12.37 7.48
CA VAL A 193 0.12 13.77 7.03
C VAL A 193 -0.97 14.14 6.04
N ASP A 194 -1.50 13.16 5.31
CA ASP A 194 -2.50 13.39 4.27
C ASP A 194 -3.32 12.13 3.97
N TYR A 195 -4.48 12.30 3.35
CA TYR A 195 -5.34 11.24 2.87
C TYR A 195 -5.99 11.61 1.53
N LEU A 196 -6.13 10.62 0.64
CA LEU A 196 -6.75 10.81 -0.67
C LEU A 196 -7.83 9.75 -0.90
N LYS A 197 -8.93 10.18 -1.49
CA LYS A 197 -10.00 9.33 -2.03
C LYS A 197 -10.07 9.58 -3.53
N ILE A 198 -9.73 8.58 -4.32
CA ILE A 198 -9.70 8.67 -5.78
C ILE A 198 -10.85 7.86 -6.31
N ASN A 199 -11.84 8.55 -6.91
CA ASN A 199 -12.94 7.88 -7.58
C ASN A 199 -12.40 7.15 -8.81
N LEU A 200 -12.69 5.86 -8.89
CA LEU A 200 -12.35 4.99 -9.99
C LEU A 200 -13.64 4.61 -10.72
N PRO A 201 -13.66 4.57 -12.06
CA PRO A 201 -14.82 4.05 -12.77
C PRO A 201 -15.14 2.64 -12.30
N GLN A 202 -16.41 2.36 -12.01
CA GLN A 202 -16.86 1.04 -11.58
C GLN A 202 -16.57 -0.05 -12.63
N SER A 203 -16.53 0.33 -13.90
CA SER A 203 -16.11 -0.53 -15.03
C SER A 203 -14.66 -1.01 -14.92
N TYR A 204 -13.83 -0.38 -14.09
CA TYR A 204 -12.45 -0.81 -13.85
C TYR A 204 -12.38 -2.01 -12.90
N PHE A 205 -13.52 -2.45 -12.35
CA PHE A 205 -13.59 -3.55 -11.41
C PHE A 205 -14.38 -4.74 -11.98
N LYS A 206 -13.89 -5.94 -11.69
CA LYS A 206 -14.62 -7.20 -11.93
C LYS A 206 -14.29 -8.18 -10.82
N GLU A 207 -15.31 -8.68 -10.12
CA GLU A 207 -15.15 -9.68 -9.04
C GLU A 207 -14.18 -9.20 -7.93
N GLY A 208 -14.25 -7.92 -7.57
CA GLY A 208 -13.35 -7.29 -6.61
C GLY A 208 -11.92 -7.06 -7.09
N LEU A 209 -11.62 -7.32 -8.38
CA LEU A 209 -10.32 -7.10 -9.00
C LEU A 209 -10.30 -5.85 -9.85
N VAL A 210 -9.17 -5.13 -9.86
CA VAL A 210 -8.95 -4.03 -10.81
C VAL A 210 -8.54 -4.64 -12.15
N VAL A 211 -9.42 -4.54 -13.16
CA VAL A 211 -9.17 -5.04 -14.52
C VAL A 211 -8.44 -4.00 -15.39
N GLU A 212 -8.77 -2.71 -15.24
CA GLU A 212 -8.11 -1.61 -15.94
C GLU A 212 -6.92 -1.07 -15.13
N SER A 213 -5.98 -1.98 -14.83
CA SER A 213 -4.84 -1.72 -13.95
C SER A 213 -3.91 -0.61 -14.46
N GLN A 214 -3.67 -0.50 -15.77
CA GLN A 214 -2.83 0.56 -16.33
C GLN A 214 -3.47 1.95 -16.18
N MET A 215 -4.78 2.06 -16.44
CA MET A 215 -5.50 3.33 -16.28
C MET A 215 -5.54 3.75 -14.81
N THR A 216 -5.80 2.79 -13.93
CA THR A 216 -5.75 2.98 -12.47
C THR A 216 -4.37 3.46 -12.02
N SER A 217 -3.30 2.81 -12.51
CA SER A 217 -1.92 3.18 -12.20
C SER A 217 -1.59 4.61 -12.65
N ASN A 218 -1.98 4.99 -13.88
CA ASN A 218 -1.73 6.34 -14.39
C ASN A 218 -2.49 7.40 -13.58
N LEU A 219 -3.73 7.11 -13.18
CA LEU A 219 -4.54 8.02 -12.37
C LEU A 219 -3.94 8.20 -10.98
N LEU A 220 -3.54 7.10 -10.32
CA LEU A 220 -2.86 7.16 -9.02
C LEU A 220 -1.56 7.97 -9.09
N GLU A 221 -0.74 7.73 -10.12
CA GLU A 221 0.49 8.49 -10.33
C GLU A 221 0.21 9.99 -10.50
N PHE A 222 -0.75 10.33 -11.35
CA PHE A 222 -1.16 11.71 -11.58
C PHE A 222 -1.62 12.35 -10.27
N THR A 223 -2.54 11.72 -9.54
CA THR A 223 -3.06 12.27 -8.29
C THR A 223 -1.98 12.45 -7.24
N LEU A 224 -1.07 11.48 -7.06
CA LEU A 224 0.04 11.63 -6.10
C LEU A 224 0.94 12.81 -6.47
N ASN A 225 1.30 12.95 -7.75
CA ASN A 225 2.18 14.02 -8.21
C ASN A 225 1.53 15.41 -8.09
N GLU A 226 0.22 15.54 -8.38
CA GLU A 226 -0.52 16.80 -8.19
C GLU A 226 -0.60 17.21 -6.72
N ASN A 227 -0.57 16.26 -5.78
CA ASN A 227 -0.50 16.52 -4.34
C ASN A 227 0.95 16.66 -3.82
N GLY A 228 1.93 16.82 -4.70
CA GLY A 228 3.34 17.01 -4.33
C GLY A 228 4.05 15.76 -3.81
N ILE A 229 3.41 14.59 -3.93
CA ILE A 229 3.95 13.32 -3.45
C ILE A 229 4.65 12.63 -4.62
N SER A 230 5.98 12.57 -4.55
CA SER A 230 6.77 11.98 -5.62
C SER A 230 6.42 10.51 -5.84
N SER A 231 5.86 10.22 -7.01
CA SER A 231 5.54 8.87 -7.47
C SER A 231 6.79 7.99 -7.66
N THR A 232 8.02 8.45 -7.44
CA THR A 232 9.24 7.64 -7.60
C THR A 232 9.94 7.31 -6.28
N ASN A 233 9.68 8.06 -5.21
CA ASN A 233 10.38 7.91 -3.92
C ASN A 233 9.44 7.65 -2.74
N ILE A 234 8.53 6.70 -2.89
CA ILE A 234 7.55 6.32 -1.87
C ILE A 234 7.63 4.82 -1.54
N LYS A 235 7.29 4.43 -0.32
CA LYS A 235 7.07 3.02 0.02
C LYS A 235 5.59 2.75 -0.10
N ILE A 236 5.20 1.66 -0.76
CA ILE A 236 3.79 1.34 -0.94
C ILE A 236 3.42 0.14 -0.09
N LEU A 237 2.34 0.27 0.67
CA LEU A 237 1.68 -0.82 1.38
C LEU A 237 0.31 -1.06 0.76
N GLY A 238 -0.05 -2.32 0.57
CA GLY A 238 -1.31 -2.70 -0.04
C GLY A 238 -2.03 -3.80 0.70
N ALA A 239 -3.35 -3.77 0.64
CA ALA A 239 -4.20 -4.89 1.02
C ALA A 239 -4.73 -5.60 -0.22
N VAL A 240 -4.54 -6.92 -0.29
CA VAL A 240 -5.16 -7.76 -1.33
C VAL A 240 -6.67 -7.82 -1.09
N PRO A 241 -7.52 -7.80 -2.14
CA PRO A 241 -8.98 -7.88 -1.99
C PRO A 241 -9.43 -9.08 -1.15
N GLY A 242 -10.50 -8.84 -0.38
CA GLY A 242 -11.04 -9.81 0.56
C GLY A 242 -11.61 -11.07 -0.11
N TYR A 243 -12.46 -10.89 -1.12
CA TYR A 243 -13.12 -11.96 -1.89
C TYR A 243 -12.19 -13.01 -2.51
N GLN A 244 -10.89 -12.71 -2.64
CA GLN A 244 -9.88 -13.58 -3.23
C GLN A 244 -8.89 -14.10 -2.18
N THR A 245 -9.24 -13.97 -0.90
CA THR A 245 -8.45 -14.36 0.25
C THR A 245 -9.21 -15.40 1.08
N SER A 246 -8.52 -16.44 1.54
CA SER A 246 -9.06 -17.42 2.48
C SER A 246 -8.11 -17.60 3.66
N ILE A 247 -8.67 -17.82 4.84
CA ILE A 247 -7.94 -18.14 6.07
C ILE A 247 -8.41 -19.51 6.54
N GLN A 248 -7.47 -20.42 6.77
CA GLN A 248 -7.73 -21.79 7.16
C GLN A 248 -6.81 -22.21 8.29
N ASN A 249 -7.32 -23.06 9.18
CA ASN A 249 -6.54 -23.56 10.30
C ASN A 249 -6.10 -24.99 10.04
N ILE A 250 -4.82 -25.24 10.29
CA ILE A 250 -4.17 -26.49 10.00
C ILE A 250 -3.50 -26.98 11.27
N ASP A 251 -4.04 -28.07 11.79
CA ASP A 251 -3.42 -28.83 12.87
C ASP A 251 -2.32 -29.73 12.28
N LEU A 252 -1.09 -29.55 12.76
CA LEU A 252 0.01 -30.47 12.48
C LEU A 252 0.46 -31.14 13.79
N PRO A 253 0.83 -32.44 13.76
CA PRO A 253 1.32 -33.11 14.94
C PRO A 253 2.64 -32.49 15.41
N GLN A 254 2.88 -32.48 16.72
CA GLN A 254 4.11 -31.94 17.31
C GLN A 254 5.30 -32.89 17.15
N SER A 255 5.04 -34.19 17.04
CA SER A 255 6.06 -35.23 16.90
C SER A 255 6.58 -35.33 15.47
N GLY A 256 7.78 -34.82 15.22
CA GLY A 256 8.50 -35.01 13.98
C GLY A 256 9.01 -33.73 13.33
N LYS A 257 10.00 -33.86 12.45
CA LYS A 257 10.54 -32.75 11.64
C LYS A 257 9.60 -32.48 10.46
N ILE A 258 8.41 -31.95 10.73
CA ILE A 258 7.49 -31.52 9.67
C ILE A 258 7.94 -30.18 9.12
N ASN A 259 8.20 -30.12 7.81
CA ASN A 259 8.45 -28.85 7.12
C ASN A 259 7.11 -28.21 6.71
N PRO A 260 6.68 -27.11 7.36
CA PRO A 260 5.41 -26.47 7.04
C PRO A 260 5.37 -25.96 5.60
N ASN A 261 6.51 -25.61 5.00
CA ASN A 261 6.59 -25.17 3.60
C ASN A 261 6.09 -26.23 2.60
N THR A 262 6.18 -27.51 2.97
CA THR A 262 5.77 -28.61 2.11
C THR A 262 4.37 -29.09 2.47
N VAL A 263 4.08 -29.24 3.78
CA VAL A 263 2.85 -29.88 4.23
C VAL A 263 1.64 -28.95 4.16
N ILE A 264 1.78 -27.66 4.50
CA ILE A 264 0.65 -26.73 4.51
C ILE A 264 0.02 -26.55 3.12
N PRO A 265 0.78 -26.30 2.03
CA PRO A 265 0.19 -26.23 0.70
C PRO A 265 -0.53 -27.51 0.26
N ILE A 266 -0.03 -28.68 0.65
CA ILE A 266 -0.68 -29.98 0.35
C ILE A 266 -2.00 -30.08 1.11
N GLN A 267 -2.01 -29.77 2.41
CA GLN A 267 -3.23 -29.76 3.23
C GLN A 267 -4.25 -28.75 2.71
N MET A 268 -3.81 -27.56 2.29
CA MET A 268 -4.65 -26.54 1.68
C MET A 268 -5.35 -27.05 0.41
N LYS A 269 -4.61 -27.76 -0.45
CA LYS A 269 -5.17 -28.36 -1.67
C LYS A 269 -6.13 -29.51 -1.36
N GLN A 270 -5.77 -30.40 -0.45
CA GLN A 270 -6.54 -31.62 -0.14
C GLN A 270 -7.82 -31.35 0.63
N LYS A 271 -7.79 -30.48 1.65
CA LYS A 271 -8.93 -30.22 2.54
C LYS A 271 -9.84 -29.12 2.03
N PHE A 272 -9.26 -28.08 1.42
CA PHE A 272 -9.98 -26.85 1.08
C PHE A 272 -10.02 -26.56 -0.43
N GLY A 273 -9.42 -27.42 -1.26
CA GLY A 273 -9.38 -27.21 -2.72
C GLY A 273 -8.48 -26.04 -3.16
N ILE A 274 -7.68 -25.47 -2.26
CA ILE A 274 -6.86 -24.29 -2.55
C ILE A 274 -5.51 -24.72 -3.13
N SER A 275 -5.37 -24.59 -4.45
CA SER A 275 -4.14 -25.00 -5.15
C SER A 275 -3.02 -23.92 -5.06
N PRO A 276 -1.77 -24.30 -4.73
CA PRO A 276 -0.61 -23.39 -4.77
C PRO A 276 -0.20 -22.97 -6.19
N GLU A 277 -0.74 -23.63 -7.23
CA GLU A 277 -0.52 -23.25 -8.62
C GLU A 277 -1.21 -21.93 -8.96
N ILE A 278 -2.40 -21.69 -8.40
CA ILE A 278 -3.21 -20.49 -8.66
C ILE A 278 -3.21 -19.49 -7.49
N SER A 279 -2.69 -19.88 -6.32
CA SER A 279 -2.69 -19.07 -5.11
C SER A 279 -1.30 -18.94 -4.49
N GLU A 280 -1.02 -17.80 -3.87
CA GLU A 280 0.09 -17.64 -2.94
C GLU A 280 -0.38 -18.04 -1.54
N ILE A 281 0.27 -19.02 -0.93
CA ILE A 281 -0.07 -19.53 0.40
C ILE A 281 1.03 -19.12 1.37
N LYS A 282 0.65 -18.44 2.45
CA LYS A 282 1.50 -18.12 3.59
C LYS A 282 0.92 -18.75 4.85
N TRP A 283 1.74 -18.85 5.89
CA TRP A 283 1.26 -19.37 7.16
C TRP A 283 1.97 -18.74 8.34
N LEU A 284 1.29 -18.77 9.49
CA LEU A 284 1.78 -18.33 10.78
C LEU A 284 1.52 -19.43 11.79
N LYS A 285 2.54 -19.82 12.55
CA LYS A 285 2.34 -20.65 13.74
C LYS A 285 1.80 -19.75 14.85
N TYR A 286 0.78 -20.20 15.55
CA TYR A 286 0.30 -19.51 16.74
C TYR A 286 0.23 -20.47 17.93
N ASN A 287 0.32 -19.93 19.13
CA ASN A 287 0.30 -20.74 20.35
C ASN A 287 -1.12 -21.25 20.57
N SER A 288 -1.24 -22.56 20.71
CA SER A 288 -2.45 -23.23 21.16
C SER A 288 -2.16 -24.04 22.40
N GLU A 289 -3.20 -24.49 23.08
CA GLU A 289 -3.09 -25.40 24.22
C GLU A 289 -2.29 -26.68 23.91
N VAL A 290 -1.86 -27.33 24.98
CA VAL A 290 -0.79 -28.33 25.06
C VAL A 290 -1.07 -29.53 24.12
N ASN A 291 -0.08 -29.87 23.27
CA ASN A 291 0.02 -31.04 22.36
C ASN A 291 -0.34 -30.89 20.87
N LYS A 292 -0.77 -29.72 20.38
CA LYS A 292 -0.91 -29.49 18.92
C LYS A 292 -0.10 -28.29 18.43
N ASN A 293 0.42 -28.35 17.21
CA ASN A 293 0.93 -27.17 16.52
C ASN A 293 -0.20 -26.63 15.64
N LYS A 294 -0.90 -25.59 16.09
CA LYS A 294 -1.89 -24.90 15.25
C LYS A 294 -1.19 -23.92 14.32
N TRP A 295 -1.53 -23.98 13.04
CA TRP A 295 -1.04 -23.09 12.00
C TRP A 295 -2.21 -22.38 11.35
N LEU A 296 -2.07 -21.07 11.16
CA LEU A 296 -2.99 -20.28 10.37
C LEU A 296 -2.42 -20.20 8.96
N ALA A 297 -3.07 -20.87 8.00
CA ALA A 297 -2.74 -20.78 6.59
C ALA A 297 -3.62 -19.73 5.92
N ILE A 298 -3.02 -18.90 5.07
CA ILE A 298 -3.68 -17.81 4.38
C ILE A 298 -3.36 -17.94 2.92
N SER A 299 -4.37 -17.90 2.07
CA SER A 299 -4.20 -17.94 0.62
C SER A 299 -4.77 -16.70 -0.01
N SER A 300 -4.04 -16.12 -0.97
CA SER A 300 -4.57 -15.12 -1.89
C SER A 300 -4.33 -15.57 -3.32
N THR A 301 -5.30 -15.39 -4.22
CA THR A 301 -5.12 -15.82 -5.61
C THR A 301 -4.01 -15.00 -6.28
N LYS A 302 -3.17 -15.64 -7.10
CA LYS A 302 -2.11 -14.94 -7.86
C LYS A 302 -2.70 -13.86 -8.77
N LYS A 303 -3.91 -14.08 -9.29
CA LYS A 303 -4.68 -13.11 -10.07
C LYS A 303 -4.97 -11.84 -9.26
N SER A 304 -5.40 -11.97 -8.00
CA SER A 304 -5.67 -10.81 -7.13
C SER A 304 -4.41 -10.02 -6.79
N ILE A 305 -3.32 -10.72 -6.48
CA ILE A 305 -2.01 -10.11 -6.22
C ILE A 305 -1.52 -9.38 -7.46
N GLN A 306 -1.56 -10.01 -8.63
CA GLN A 306 -1.12 -9.40 -9.89
C GLN A 306 -1.96 -8.18 -10.27
N SER A 307 -3.29 -8.27 -10.14
CA SER A 307 -4.20 -7.13 -10.38
C SER A 307 -3.81 -5.93 -9.51
N TRP A 308 -3.51 -6.17 -8.23
CA TRP A 308 -3.08 -5.13 -7.31
C TRP A 308 -1.71 -4.55 -7.71
N ILE A 309 -0.71 -5.40 -7.96
CA ILE A 309 0.65 -4.98 -8.36
C ILE A 309 0.60 -4.13 -9.62
N SER A 310 -0.10 -4.60 -10.65
CA SER A 310 -0.25 -3.87 -11.92
C SER A 310 -0.92 -2.51 -11.73
N SER A 311 -1.84 -2.38 -10.76
CA SER A 311 -2.56 -1.14 -10.49
C SER A 311 -1.69 -0.07 -9.83
N VAL A 312 -0.51 -0.42 -9.33
CA VAL A 312 0.47 0.53 -8.79
C VAL A 312 1.81 0.49 -9.54
N ASP A 313 1.83 0.03 -10.80
CA ASP A 313 3.06 -0.15 -11.59
C ASP A 313 3.80 1.17 -11.89
N PHE A 314 3.16 2.33 -11.70
CA PHE A 314 3.87 3.62 -11.66
C PHE A 314 5.03 3.64 -10.64
N ALA A 315 5.05 2.68 -9.72
CA ALA A 315 6.04 2.51 -8.68
C ALA A 315 7.24 1.60 -9.01
N LYS A 316 7.69 1.54 -10.28
CA LYS A 316 8.67 0.57 -10.83
C LYS A 316 9.95 0.27 -10.02
N ASN A 317 10.38 1.16 -9.12
CA ASN A 317 11.62 1.01 -8.33
C ASN A 317 11.38 0.97 -6.79
N LYS A 318 10.20 0.56 -6.33
CA LYS A 318 9.79 0.77 -4.93
C LYS A 318 9.68 -0.51 -4.11
N SER A 319 9.83 -0.34 -2.79
CA SER A 319 9.47 -1.35 -1.81
C SER A 319 7.94 -1.42 -1.75
N LEU A 320 7.40 -2.50 -2.32
CA LEU A 320 6.00 -2.87 -2.20
C LEU A 320 5.86 -3.95 -1.12
N LYS A 321 4.93 -3.78 -0.19
CA LYS A 321 4.49 -4.82 0.75
C LYS A 321 2.99 -5.03 0.59
N LEU A 322 2.62 -6.23 0.21
CA LEU A 322 1.23 -6.66 0.15
C LEU A 322 0.88 -7.53 1.33
N GLU A 323 -0.34 -7.37 1.82
CA GLU A 323 -0.87 -8.12 2.93
C GLU A 323 -2.35 -8.48 2.73
N PRO A 324 -2.84 -9.61 3.26
CA PRO A 324 -4.26 -9.89 3.28
C PRO A 324 -5.04 -8.86 4.13
N LYS A 325 -6.17 -8.37 3.59
CA LYS A 325 -7.09 -7.43 4.25
C LYS A 325 -7.45 -7.78 5.72
N PRO A 326 -7.82 -9.04 6.08
CA PRO A 326 -8.21 -9.36 7.46
C PRO A 326 -7.14 -9.06 8.52
N PHE A 327 -5.85 -9.18 8.18
CA PHE A 327 -4.77 -8.85 9.12
C PHE A 327 -4.56 -7.36 9.31
N ALA A 328 -4.75 -6.57 8.25
CA ALA A 328 -4.75 -5.12 8.36
C ALA A 328 -5.90 -4.65 9.27
N ILE A 329 -7.11 -5.15 9.05
CA ILE A 329 -8.28 -4.84 9.89
C ILE A 329 -8.02 -5.26 11.35
N THR A 330 -7.55 -6.48 11.58
CA THR A 330 -7.28 -6.97 12.95
C THR A 330 -6.32 -6.05 13.71
N ARG A 331 -5.25 -5.57 13.06
CA ARG A 331 -4.30 -4.65 13.69
C ARG A 331 -4.90 -3.28 14.01
N SER A 332 -5.74 -2.72 13.13
CA SER A 332 -6.28 -1.38 13.35
C SER A 332 -7.35 -1.33 14.42
N LEU A 333 -8.06 -2.44 14.67
CA LEU A 333 -9.10 -2.50 15.68
C LEU A 333 -8.57 -2.36 17.11
N LYS A 334 -7.34 -2.80 17.40
CA LYS A 334 -6.79 -2.82 18.77
C LYS A 334 -7.61 -3.64 19.79
N TYR A 335 -8.36 -4.64 19.34
CA TYR A 335 -9.04 -5.59 20.21
C TYR A 335 -8.35 -6.95 20.16
N LYS A 336 -8.07 -7.51 21.36
CA LYS A 336 -7.53 -8.87 21.50
C LYS A 336 -8.51 -9.90 20.95
N ASP A 337 -9.79 -9.75 21.31
CA ASP A 337 -10.90 -10.58 20.87
C ASP A 337 -12.03 -9.67 20.38
N ALA A 338 -12.54 -9.90 19.17
CA ALA A 338 -13.61 -9.11 18.57
C ALA A 338 -14.23 -9.83 17.37
N VAL A 339 -15.44 -9.43 17.00
CA VAL A 339 -16.03 -9.73 15.68
C VAL A 339 -16.09 -8.42 14.90
N CYS A 340 -15.48 -8.38 13.72
CA CYS A 340 -15.50 -7.21 12.87
C CYS A 340 -16.30 -7.49 11.60
N VAL A 341 -17.23 -6.60 11.28
CA VAL A 341 -17.95 -6.56 10.01
C VAL A 341 -17.51 -5.30 9.27
N TYR A 342 -16.70 -5.45 8.23
CA TYR A 342 -16.27 -4.36 7.36
C TYR A 342 -17.18 -4.30 6.13
N LEU A 343 -17.88 -3.19 5.95
CA LEU A 343 -18.87 -2.97 4.91
C LEU A 343 -18.29 -2.10 3.79
N SER A 344 -18.13 -2.65 2.59
CA SER A 344 -17.78 -1.91 1.37
C SER A 344 -19.00 -1.77 0.46
N GLN A 345 -18.87 -1.00 -0.61
CA GLN A 345 -19.97 -0.83 -1.58
C GLN A 345 -20.32 -2.13 -2.33
N ASP A 346 -19.35 -3.00 -2.55
CA ASP A 346 -19.45 -4.23 -3.34
C ASP A 346 -19.49 -5.52 -2.52
N GLY A 347 -19.38 -5.42 -1.19
CA GLY A 347 -19.31 -6.59 -0.34
C GLY A 347 -19.22 -6.28 1.14
N CYS A 348 -19.12 -7.36 1.91
CA CYS A 348 -18.76 -7.31 3.32
C CYS A 348 -17.71 -8.35 3.65
N ASP A 349 -16.90 -8.03 4.65
CA ASP A 349 -15.91 -8.91 5.25
C ASP A 349 -16.27 -9.11 6.72
N VAL A 350 -16.39 -10.37 7.15
CA VAL A 350 -16.60 -10.73 8.55
C VAL A 350 -15.37 -11.45 9.07
N ILE A 351 -14.82 -10.94 10.16
CA ILE A 351 -13.57 -11.42 10.76
C ILE A 351 -13.83 -11.73 12.22
N VAL A 352 -13.55 -12.95 12.64
CA VAL A 352 -13.48 -13.31 14.06
C VAL A 352 -12.01 -13.25 14.50
N ILE A 353 -11.74 -12.33 15.42
CA ILE A 353 -10.41 -12.06 15.97
C ILE A 353 -10.33 -12.72 17.34
N ARG A 354 -9.26 -13.48 17.56
CA ARG A 354 -8.92 -14.07 18.86
C ARG A 354 -7.45 -13.92 19.14
N ASN A 355 -7.08 -13.51 20.35
CA ASN A 355 -5.69 -13.28 20.73
C ASN A 355 -4.90 -12.47 19.68
N TRP A 356 -5.51 -11.40 19.13
CA TRP A 356 -4.92 -10.54 18.09
C TRP A 356 -4.75 -11.18 16.70
N ILE A 357 -5.36 -12.35 16.46
CA ILE A 357 -5.20 -13.13 15.24
C ILE A 357 -6.59 -13.29 14.57
N PRO A 358 -6.73 -13.01 13.27
CA PRO A 358 -7.97 -13.34 12.54
C PRO A 358 -8.05 -14.85 12.33
N LEU A 359 -8.89 -15.55 13.12
CA LEU A 359 -8.99 -17.01 13.09
C LEU A 359 -10.03 -17.52 12.08
N THR A 360 -11.13 -16.80 11.94
CA THR A 360 -12.18 -17.09 10.95
C THR A 360 -12.43 -15.85 10.11
N TYR A 361 -12.55 -16.04 8.80
CA TYR A 361 -12.73 -14.96 7.85
C TYR A 361 -13.63 -15.42 6.71
N GLN A 362 -14.76 -14.74 6.55
CA GLN A 362 -15.59 -14.88 5.37
C GLN A 362 -15.83 -13.52 4.73
N THR A 363 -16.17 -13.57 3.46
CA THR A 363 -16.34 -12.41 2.62
C THR A 363 -17.48 -12.69 1.65
N ALA A 364 -18.36 -11.72 1.45
CA ALA A 364 -19.38 -11.77 0.43
C ALA A 364 -19.15 -10.63 -0.55
N TYR A 365 -19.24 -10.97 -1.83
CA TYR A 365 -19.22 -10.02 -2.92
C TYR A 365 -20.59 -10.04 -3.60
N TRP A 366 -21.22 -8.87 -3.72
CA TRP A 366 -22.49 -8.68 -4.41
C TRP A 366 -22.35 -7.84 -5.68
N GLY A 367 -21.21 -7.15 -5.87
CA GLY A 367 -20.90 -6.42 -7.09
C GLY A 367 -21.91 -5.32 -7.44
N LEU A 368 -22.07 -5.04 -8.74
CA LEU A 368 -22.92 -3.96 -9.28
C LEU A 368 -24.42 -4.22 -9.21
N GLN A 369 -24.82 -5.48 -9.00
CA GLN A 369 -26.20 -5.90 -9.18
C GLN A 369 -27.08 -5.57 -7.97
N PHE A 370 -26.47 -5.32 -6.82
CA PHE A 370 -27.18 -5.01 -5.59
C PHE A 370 -27.17 -3.51 -5.33
N SER A 371 -28.37 -2.94 -5.20
CA SER A 371 -28.51 -1.59 -4.66
C SER A 371 -28.26 -1.64 -3.16
N ILE A 372 -27.31 -0.83 -2.71
CA ILE A 372 -26.97 -0.67 -1.29
C ILE A 372 -28.19 -0.17 -0.50
N GLU A 373 -29.19 0.42 -1.15
CA GLU A 373 -30.36 1.02 -0.49
C GLU A 373 -31.49 0.02 -0.20
N LYS A 374 -31.36 -1.24 -0.63
CA LYS A 374 -32.40 -2.26 -0.43
C LYS A 374 -32.24 -2.97 0.91
N GLU A 375 -33.37 -3.32 1.52
CA GLU A 375 -33.45 -4.16 2.72
C GLU A 375 -32.71 -5.50 2.54
N ASP A 376 -32.65 -6.04 1.33
CA ASP A 376 -31.94 -7.29 1.00
C ASP A 376 -30.46 -7.32 1.42
N ILE A 377 -29.79 -6.17 1.50
CA ILE A 377 -28.37 -6.12 1.92
C ILE A 377 -28.20 -6.49 3.39
N TYR A 378 -29.22 -6.22 4.21
CA TYR A 378 -29.23 -6.55 5.63
C TYR A 378 -29.20 -8.06 5.84
N ASP A 379 -30.11 -8.78 5.20
CA ASP A 379 -30.18 -10.24 5.31
C ASP A 379 -28.86 -10.86 4.84
N ARG A 380 -28.26 -10.30 3.79
CA ARG A 380 -26.96 -10.76 3.32
C ARG A 380 -25.84 -10.53 4.32
N ILE A 381 -25.79 -9.37 4.98
CA ILE A 381 -24.80 -9.09 6.03
C ILE A 381 -25.00 -10.05 7.20
N LEU A 382 -26.25 -10.25 7.62
CA LEU A 382 -26.60 -11.15 8.73
C LEU A 382 -26.24 -12.61 8.40
N ASP A 383 -26.48 -13.07 7.17
CA ASP A 383 -26.10 -14.40 6.70
C ASP A 383 -24.60 -14.62 6.81
N VAL A 384 -23.79 -13.69 6.27
CA VAL A 384 -22.33 -13.83 6.27
C VAL A 384 -21.81 -13.80 7.71
N LEU A 385 -22.35 -12.91 8.55
CA LEU A 385 -21.98 -12.83 9.95
C LEU A 385 -22.31 -14.14 10.68
N THR A 386 -23.55 -14.61 10.58
CA THR A 386 -24.02 -15.83 11.25
C THR A 386 -23.24 -17.06 10.77
N ASN A 387 -23.01 -17.17 9.46
CA ASN A 387 -22.21 -18.27 8.90
C ASN A 387 -20.76 -18.24 9.38
N THR A 388 -20.15 -17.06 9.48
CA THR A 388 -18.78 -16.92 10.02
C THR A 388 -18.72 -17.32 11.49
N LEU A 389 -19.70 -16.92 12.28
CA LEU A 389 -19.79 -17.28 13.71
C LEU A 389 -20.02 -18.78 13.89
N ASN A 390 -20.89 -19.38 13.09
CA ASN A 390 -21.15 -20.82 13.10
C ASN A 390 -19.90 -21.62 12.68
N GLU A 391 -19.21 -21.20 11.62
CA GLU A 391 -17.94 -21.81 11.22
C GLU A 391 -16.88 -21.68 12.32
N HIS A 392 -16.81 -20.53 13.00
CA HIS A 392 -15.93 -20.36 14.15
C HIS A 392 -16.28 -21.35 15.26
N ASN A 393 -17.54 -21.39 15.70
CA ASN A 393 -17.97 -22.27 16.79
C ASN A 393 -17.74 -23.76 16.46
N ALA A 394 -17.97 -24.17 15.22
CA ALA A 394 -17.74 -25.55 14.79
C ALA A 394 -16.25 -25.94 14.80
N ASN A 395 -15.35 -24.99 14.55
CA ASN A 395 -13.92 -25.25 14.45
C ASN A 395 -13.15 -24.96 15.76
N TYR A 396 -13.73 -24.19 16.69
CA TYR A 396 -13.07 -23.74 17.92
C TYR A 396 -13.95 -23.92 19.16
N ASN A 397 -14.11 -25.17 19.60
CA ASN A 397 -14.85 -25.52 20.82
C ASN A 397 -14.31 -24.83 22.10
N GLU A 398 -13.04 -24.42 22.11
CA GLU A 398 -12.35 -23.81 23.26
C GLU A 398 -12.78 -22.34 23.52
N LEU A 399 -13.52 -21.71 22.59
CA LEU A 399 -13.80 -20.28 22.63
C LEU A 399 -15.28 -19.99 22.38
N ASN A 400 -16.16 -20.53 23.24
CA ASN A 400 -17.55 -20.09 23.28
C ASN A 400 -17.58 -18.55 23.26
N PHE A 401 -18.36 -17.98 22.34
CA PHE A 401 -18.56 -16.54 22.31
C PHE A 401 -19.19 -16.12 23.64
N ASN A 402 -18.37 -15.67 24.57
CA ASN A 402 -18.88 -14.98 25.74
C ASN A 402 -19.52 -13.68 25.25
N ASN A 403 -20.65 -13.28 25.83
CA ASN A 403 -21.41 -12.07 25.50
C ASN A 403 -20.61 -10.76 25.70
N LEU A 404 -19.33 -10.87 26.07
CA LEU A 404 -18.37 -9.77 26.23
C LEU A 404 -17.57 -9.46 24.96
N ILE A 405 -17.65 -10.27 23.91
CA ILE A 405 -16.86 -10.04 22.69
C ILE A 405 -17.54 -8.93 21.87
N PRO A 406 -16.85 -7.81 21.63
CA PRO A 406 -17.45 -6.70 20.90
C PRO A 406 -17.69 -7.04 19.44
N LEU A 407 -18.88 -6.64 18.95
CA LEU A 407 -19.21 -6.62 17.55
C LEU A 407 -18.94 -5.21 16.99
N ILE A 408 -18.05 -5.13 16.02
CA ILE A 408 -17.57 -3.87 15.47
C ILE A 408 -17.99 -3.78 14.01
N PHE A 409 -18.74 -2.73 13.68
CA PHE A 409 -19.06 -2.39 12.28
C PHE A 409 -18.19 -1.23 11.80
N SER A 410 -17.63 -1.37 10.61
CA SER A 410 -16.78 -0.36 9.95
C SER A 410 -17.04 -0.31 8.45
N GLY A 411 -16.43 0.66 7.77
CA GLY A 411 -16.41 0.73 6.31
C GLY A 411 -17.37 1.79 5.76
N GLN A 412 -17.28 1.99 4.45
CA GLN A 412 -17.81 3.17 3.76
C GLN A 412 -19.34 3.31 3.88
N ILE A 413 -20.07 2.19 3.92
CA ILE A 413 -21.53 2.21 3.91
C ILE A 413 -22.14 2.08 5.31
N LYS A 414 -21.33 1.92 6.36
CA LYS A 414 -21.80 1.75 7.76
C LYS A 414 -22.83 2.79 8.16
N GLU A 415 -22.56 4.07 7.90
CA GLU A 415 -23.44 5.18 8.31
C GLU A 415 -24.85 5.06 7.73
N LYS A 416 -24.99 4.49 6.52
CA LYS A 416 -26.28 4.28 5.87
C LYS A 416 -27.08 3.12 6.48
N HIS A 417 -26.44 2.26 7.26
CA HIS A 417 -27.03 1.02 7.80
C HIS A 417 -27.06 0.95 9.33
N ILE A 418 -26.91 2.08 10.03
CA ILE A 418 -26.93 2.11 11.51
C ILE A 418 -28.19 1.47 12.13
N PRO A 419 -29.42 1.73 11.65
CA PRO A 419 -30.62 1.12 12.26
C PRO A 419 -30.58 -0.41 12.20
N TYR A 420 -30.11 -0.94 11.07
CA TYR A 420 -29.97 -2.36 10.84
C TYR A 420 -28.88 -2.98 11.71
N ILE A 421 -27.72 -2.32 11.81
CA ILE A 421 -26.59 -2.73 12.65
C ILE A 421 -27.03 -2.93 14.11
N ASN A 422 -27.83 -2.01 14.64
CA ASN A 422 -28.36 -2.11 16.00
C ASN A 422 -29.27 -3.33 16.18
N ASN A 423 -30.08 -3.66 15.18
CA ASN A 423 -30.92 -4.87 15.19
C ASN A 423 -30.08 -6.15 15.17
N ILE A 424 -29.02 -6.22 14.34
CA ILE A 424 -28.11 -7.37 14.29
C ILE A 424 -27.48 -7.61 15.66
N SER A 425 -26.93 -6.56 16.27
CA SER A 425 -26.30 -6.66 17.59
C SER A 425 -27.27 -7.17 18.66
N LYS A 426 -28.50 -6.64 18.68
CA LYS A 426 -29.54 -7.08 19.61
C LYS A 426 -29.90 -8.56 19.41
N ASN A 427 -30.04 -9.00 18.17
CA ASN A 427 -30.41 -10.38 17.84
C ASN A 427 -29.30 -11.38 18.17
N LEU A 428 -28.03 -10.97 18.05
CA LEU A 428 -26.88 -11.81 18.35
C LEU A 428 -26.39 -11.69 19.80
N GLU A 429 -27.01 -10.81 20.60
CA GLU A 429 -26.60 -10.50 21.98
C GLU A 429 -25.12 -10.09 22.10
N LEU A 430 -24.56 -9.46 21.05
CA LEU A 430 -23.18 -8.99 21.03
C LEU A 430 -23.13 -7.46 21.23
N PRO A 431 -22.33 -6.94 22.18
CA PRO A 431 -22.23 -5.51 22.41
C PRO A 431 -21.54 -4.80 21.24
N ILE A 432 -22.13 -3.71 20.75
CA ILE A 432 -21.48 -2.87 19.74
C ILE A 432 -20.35 -2.08 20.38
N ALA A 433 -19.17 -2.11 19.75
CA ALA A 433 -18.07 -1.22 20.12
C ALA A 433 -17.70 -0.26 18.99
N GLN A 434 -17.16 0.90 19.36
CA GLN A 434 -16.63 1.90 18.44
C GLN A 434 -15.14 1.68 18.19
N ILE A 435 -14.66 2.16 17.05
CA ILE A 435 -13.26 2.08 16.67
C ILE A 435 -12.55 3.38 17.04
N GLU A 436 -11.49 3.25 17.82
CA GLU A 436 -10.59 4.36 18.14
C GLU A 436 -9.38 4.35 17.21
N SER A 437 -9.04 5.51 16.63
CA SER A 437 -7.86 5.60 15.76
C SER A 437 -6.56 5.48 16.58
N PRO A 438 -5.57 4.68 16.13
CA PRO A 438 -4.23 4.67 16.73
C PRO A 438 -3.42 5.93 16.49
N PHE A 439 -3.87 6.79 15.57
CA PHE A 439 -3.16 7.95 15.07
C PHE A 439 -4.08 9.17 15.14
N GLU A 440 -3.47 10.34 15.33
CA GLU A 440 -4.12 11.58 14.96
C GLU A 440 -4.35 11.57 13.44
N LEU A 441 -5.59 11.80 13.03
CA LEU A 441 -6.00 11.80 11.64
C LEU A 441 -6.15 13.25 11.14
N PRO A 442 -5.78 13.55 9.88
CA PRO A 442 -6.07 14.84 9.28
C PRO A 442 -7.57 15.15 9.30
N ASN A 443 -7.92 16.44 9.31
CA ASN A 443 -9.32 16.89 9.32
C ASN A 443 -10.12 16.24 8.18
N GLY A 444 -11.28 15.66 8.51
CA GLY A 444 -12.16 14.99 7.55
C GLY A 444 -11.81 13.52 7.26
N CYS A 445 -10.65 13.03 7.71
CA CYS A 445 -10.29 11.61 7.61
C CYS A 445 -10.99 10.79 8.71
N LYS A 446 -12.00 10.01 8.33
CA LYS A 446 -12.72 9.11 9.25
C LYS A 446 -11.98 7.78 9.41
N THR A 447 -11.84 7.31 10.65
CA THR A 447 -11.22 6.00 10.98
C THR A 447 -11.91 4.86 10.26
N ASP A 448 -13.25 4.84 10.27
CA ASP A 448 -14.05 3.76 9.68
C ASP A 448 -13.78 3.57 8.19
N ASP A 449 -13.54 4.68 7.46
CA ASP A 449 -13.28 4.68 6.03
C ASP A 449 -11.88 4.17 5.68
N PHE A 450 -10.90 4.44 6.55
CA PHE A 450 -9.49 4.14 6.31
C PHE A 450 -8.95 3.03 7.21
N LEU A 451 -9.83 2.23 7.82
CA LEU A 451 -9.49 1.19 8.80
C LEU A 451 -8.38 0.26 8.30
N ILE A 452 -8.48 -0.18 7.04
CA ILE A 452 -7.50 -1.08 6.42
C ILE A 452 -6.16 -0.36 6.23
N ASN A 453 -6.18 0.87 5.72
CA ASN A 453 -4.97 1.67 5.47
C ASN A 453 -4.22 1.96 6.78
N ILE A 454 -4.95 2.27 7.85
CA ILE A 454 -4.40 2.42 9.21
C ILE A 454 -3.70 1.13 9.64
N GLY A 455 -4.35 -0.02 9.47
CA GLY A 455 -3.79 -1.34 9.79
C GLY A 455 -2.53 -1.69 9.02
N LEU A 456 -2.49 -1.33 7.73
CA LEU A 456 -1.30 -1.46 6.88
C LEU A 456 -0.14 -0.63 7.42
N LEU A 457 -0.39 0.64 7.79
CA LEU A 457 0.63 1.51 8.39
C LEU A 457 1.16 0.96 9.73
N MET A 458 0.27 0.40 10.56
CA MET A 458 0.68 -0.26 11.82
C MET A 458 1.63 -1.44 11.60
N SER A 459 1.55 -2.13 10.46
CA SER A 459 2.47 -3.24 10.12
C SER A 459 3.94 -2.81 9.93
N GLN A 460 4.22 -1.50 9.84
CA GLN A 460 5.57 -0.94 9.70
C GLN A 460 6.20 -0.58 11.04
N ARG A 461 5.38 -0.26 12.02
CA ARG A 461 5.86 -0.11 13.39
C ARG A 461 6.20 -1.53 13.85
N ASN A 462 7.36 -1.69 14.50
CA ASN A 462 7.65 -2.90 15.28
C ASN A 462 6.68 -2.95 16.47
N PHE A 463 5.37 -3.02 16.23
CA PHE A 463 4.40 -3.38 17.24
C PHE A 463 4.73 -4.82 17.60
N LYS A 464 5.52 -4.96 18.67
CA LYS A 464 5.42 -6.15 19.49
C LYS A 464 3.97 -6.18 19.94
N ILE A 465 3.26 -7.21 19.51
CA ILE A 465 2.03 -7.60 20.19
C ILE A 465 2.56 -8.12 21.52
N ASP A 466 2.45 -7.29 22.55
CA ASP A 466 2.90 -7.63 23.91
C ASP A 466 2.03 -8.76 24.49
#